data_AF-A0A509ALH4-F1
#
_entry.id   AF-A0A509ALH4-F1
#
_cell.length_a   1.000
_cell.length_b   1.000
_cell.length_c   1.000
_cell.angle_alpha   90.00
_cell.angle_beta   90.00
_cell.angle_gamma   90.00
#
_symmetry.space_group_name_H-M   'P 1'
#
loop_
_entity.id
_entity.type
_entity.pdbx_description
1 polymer ?
#
loop_
_entity_poly.entity_id
_entity_poly.type
_entity_poly.pdbx_seq_one_letter_code
_entity_poly.pdbx_strand_id
1 'polypeptide(L)'
;MVTDIYNPGDKIENEFLKEKIRGKINEMLKWKRKGFPGSNPVSLTKHNIKNLFNKDYLICEKTDGVRYFLFIVSNTTFLIDRNYDIFKNDMHIPTIDDLEIKQQLTLLDGELVEDIIYNDKKGIEEKKIVYLIYDGLFIQRKDITNLSYLERLTNVYNYVITPLKMYKNKKRGKKNGQLYNINNKKNIKEAENDNLRKRKYTTEDIQTNKNTFDNNLKNFSSEDNEKNKHENQKELAITDENKICDEKGEHTELTNDEDSDVENENTENEPFNIYLKDFYSISQISELLKIMKKLPHTTDGIIFTPLNYPYVTGNFYQLLKWKPLNLNTVDFGIETIYNNENIPIKFELFIAINGIRASYKCYLAEYGDVYKQLLQMAINNKISHYIVECYYVSKNIYSICKNDDLTEKKIEGGWIAQKIRYDKNIPNDIMTLNKVMHSILDNITIDTLIKEVATNSRGSA
;
A
#
# COMPACT_ATOMS: atom_id res chain seq x y z
N MET A 1 10.57 10.95 14.10
CA MET A 1 10.67 11.59 12.77
C MET A 1 9.66 11.07 11.76
N VAL A 2 9.47 9.77 11.52
CA VAL A 2 8.35 9.29 10.65
C VAL A 2 7.03 9.18 11.44
N THR A 3 7.08 8.88 12.74
CA THR A 3 5.91 8.75 13.62
C THR A 3 5.12 10.04 13.81
N ASP A 4 5.79 11.19 13.68
CA ASP A 4 5.20 12.50 14.00
C ASP A 4 4.26 12.99 12.89
N ILE A 5 4.39 12.45 11.67
CA ILE A 5 3.57 12.82 10.50
C ILE A 5 2.17 12.24 10.62
N TYR A 6 2.07 10.97 11.02
CA TYR A 6 0.80 10.23 11.00
C TYR A 6 -0.06 10.40 12.25
N ASN A 7 0.52 10.94 13.35
CA ASN A 7 -0.09 11.08 14.66
C ASN A 7 -0.99 9.88 15.05
N PRO A 8 -0.40 8.68 15.26
CA PRO A 8 -1.15 7.45 15.52
C PRO A 8 -1.92 7.47 16.85
N GLY A 9 -1.80 8.51 17.67
CA GLY A 9 -2.43 8.64 18.99
C GLY A 9 -1.41 8.78 20.12
N ASP A 10 -1.89 8.76 21.35
CA ASP A 10 -1.06 8.98 22.54
C ASP A 10 -0.18 7.75 22.80
N LYS A 11 1.15 7.93 22.76
CA LYS A 11 2.08 6.84 23.07
C LYS A 11 1.92 6.41 24.53
N ILE A 12 1.76 5.10 24.74
CA ILE A 12 1.65 4.54 26.10
C ILE A 12 3.05 4.33 26.66
N GLU A 13 3.42 5.13 27.66
CA GLU A 13 4.70 4.97 28.35
C GLU A 13 4.67 3.92 29.47
N ASN A 14 3.49 3.64 30.03
CA ASN A 14 3.33 2.66 31.11
C ASN A 14 3.66 1.24 30.64
N GLU A 15 4.80 0.70 31.09
CA GLU A 15 5.28 -0.64 30.70
C GLU A 15 4.36 -1.77 31.14
N PHE A 16 3.73 -1.68 32.31
CA PHE A 16 2.79 -2.70 32.77
C PHE A 16 1.58 -2.83 31.82
N LEU A 17 1.03 -1.69 31.39
CA LEU A 17 -0.06 -1.67 30.42
C LEU A 17 0.41 -2.18 29.05
N LYS A 18 1.60 -1.78 28.59
CA LYS A 18 2.19 -2.28 27.34
C LYS A 18 2.33 -3.80 27.35
N GLU A 19 2.90 -4.37 28.42
CA GLU A 19 3.07 -5.82 28.54
C GLU A 19 1.74 -6.57 28.63
N LYS A 20 0.71 -6.00 29.27
CA LYS A 20 -0.63 -6.59 29.27
C LYS A 20 -1.24 -6.65 27.86
N ILE A 21 -1.12 -5.57 27.08
CA ILE A 21 -1.63 -5.50 25.71
C ILE A 21 -0.84 -6.43 24.79
N ARG A 22 0.50 -6.34 24.81
CA ARG A 22 1.41 -7.23 24.05
C ARG A 22 1.18 -8.69 24.40
N GLY A 23 1.06 -9.00 25.69
CA GLY A 23 0.76 -10.34 26.19
C GLY A 23 -0.54 -10.89 25.61
N LYS A 24 -1.60 -10.06 25.53
CA LYS A 24 -2.87 -10.48 24.94
C LYS A 24 -2.77 -10.73 23.44
N ILE A 25 -2.09 -9.86 22.70
CA ILE A 25 -1.85 -10.05 21.25
C ILE A 25 -1.04 -11.33 21.02
N ASN A 26 0.01 -11.56 21.81
CA ASN A 26 0.86 -12.74 21.73
C ASN A 26 0.07 -14.03 22.01
N GLU A 27 -0.81 -14.02 23.02
CA GLU A 27 -1.69 -15.14 23.34
C GLU A 27 -2.64 -15.45 22.16
N MET A 28 -3.33 -14.42 21.65
CA MET A 28 -4.27 -14.53 20.52
C MET A 28 -3.57 -15.10 19.28
N LEU A 29 -2.37 -14.62 18.98
CA LEU A 29 -1.59 -15.04 17.81
C LEU A 29 -0.69 -16.25 18.04
N LYS A 30 -0.74 -16.87 19.23
CA LYS A 30 0.12 -17.98 19.65
C LYS A 30 1.62 -17.68 19.46
N TRP A 31 2.00 -16.41 19.59
CA TRP A 31 3.35 -15.92 19.37
C TRP A 31 4.19 -16.01 20.65
N LYS A 32 5.27 -16.78 20.59
CA LYS A 32 6.16 -17.06 21.74
C LYS A 32 7.50 -16.33 21.68
N ARG A 33 7.81 -15.67 20.56
CA ARG A 33 9.11 -15.01 20.34
C ARG A 33 9.05 -13.57 20.83
N LYS A 34 10.21 -12.96 21.00
CA LYS A 34 10.30 -11.51 21.24
C LYS A 34 10.00 -10.74 19.94
N GLY A 35 9.44 -9.54 20.10
CA GLY A 35 9.15 -8.62 19.00
C GLY A 35 7.77 -8.80 18.37
N PHE A 36 7.49 -7.96 17.37
CA PHE A 36 6.20 -7.83 16.71
C PHE A 36 5.80 -9.11 15.92
N PRO A 37 4.58 -9.63 16.10
CA PRO A 37 4.15 -10.91 15.52
C PRO A 37 3.56 -10.80 14.10
N GLY A 38 3.48 -9.60 13.51
CA GLY A 38 2.90 -9.42 12.18
C GLY A 38 3.62 -10.20 11.08
N SER A 39 2.87 -10.61 10.06
CA SER A 39 3.37 -11.35 8.91
C SER A 39 4.32 -10.50 8.07
N ASN A 40 5.54 -10.95 7.81
CA ASN A 40 6.54 -10.19 7.09
C ASN A 40 6.74 -10.76 5.67
N PRO A 41 6.56 -9.93 4.62
CA PRO A 41 6.78 -10.34 3.24
C PRO A 41 8.27 -10.55 2.93
N VAL A 42 8.56 -11.54 2.10
CA VAL A 42 9.89 -11.83 1.55
C VAL A 42 10.03 -11.24 0.15
N SER A 43 11.22 -10.78 -0.21
CA SER A 43 11.45 -10.23 -1.55
C SER A 43 11.23 -11.28 -2.65
N LEU A 44 10.60 -10.87 -3.74
CA LEU A 44 10.50 -11.64 -4.97
C LEU A 44 11.90 -11.81 -5.57
N THR A 45 12.25 -13.04 -5.94
CA THR A 45 13.55 -13.45 -6.50
C THR A 45 13.33 -14.32 -7.72
N LYS A 46 14.37 -14.52 -8.54
CA LYS A 46 14.28 -15.42 -9.71
C LYS A 46 13.91 -16.85 -9.32
N HIS A 47 14.19 -17.23 -8.07
CA HIS A 47 13.96 -18.58 -7.57
C HIS A 47 12.50 -18.78 -7.15
N ASN A 48 11.89 -17.77 -6.50
CA ASN A 48 10.54 -17.88 -5.97
C ASN A 48 9.46 -17.32 -6.90
N ILE A 49 9.83 -16.62 -7.99
CA ILE A 49 8.87 -16.07 -8.97
C ILE A 49 7.94 -17.15 -9.56
N LYS A 50 8.44 -18.39 -9.71
CA LYS A 50 7.63 -19.53 -10.19
C LYS A 50 6.46 -19.86 -9.27
N ASN A 51 6.54 -19.51 -7.97
CA ASN A 51 5.44 -19.72 -7.04
C ASN A 51 4.21 -18.92 -7.43
N LEU A 52 4.38 -17.76 -8.08
CA LEU A 52 3.29 -16.91 -8.54
C LEU A 52 2.39 -17.60 -9.58
N PHE A 53 2.89 -18.62 -10.26
CA PHE A 53 2.18 -19.35 -11.32
C PHE A 53 1.69 -20.72 -10.88
N ASN A 54 2.28 -21.27 -9.82
CA ASN A 54 1.93 -22.59 -9.29
C ASN A 54 0.91 -22.50 -8.14
N LYS A 55 0.55 -21.30 -7.70
CA LYS A 55 -0.34 -21.05 -6.56
C LYS A 55 -1.23 -19.85 -6.85
N ASP A 56 -2.38 -19.82 -6.19
CA ASP A 56 -3.30 -18.70 -6.27
C ASP A 56 -2.78 -17.52 -5.45
N TYR A 57 -2.58 -16.39 -6.12
CA TYR A 57 -2.13 -15.14 -5.53
C TYR A 57 -3.09 -14.01 -5.86
N LEU A 58 -3.34 -13.16 -4.87
CA LEU A 58 -3.85 -11.81 -5.07
C LEU A 58 -2.70 -10.82 -5.06
N ILE A 59 -2.86 -9.74 -5.81
CA ILE A 59 -1.90 -8.65 -5.87
C ILE A 59 -2.55 -7.34 -5.42
N CYS A 60 -1.75 -6.51 -4.76
CA CYS A 60 -2.09 -5.11 -4.50
C CYS A 60 -0.81 -4.27 -4.57
N GLU A 61 -0.97 -2.95 -4.66
CA GLU A 61 0.12 -2.01 -4.57
C GLU A 61 0.83 -2.16 -3.22
N LYS A 62 2.15 -2.04 -3.23
CA LYS A 62 2.88 -1.85 -1.99
C LYS A 62 2.83 -0.37 -1.63
N THR A 63 2.11 -0.09 -0.57
CA THR A 63 1.99 1.23 0.05
C THR A 63 3.31 1.62 0.72
N ASP A 64 3.63 2.91 0.66
CA ASP A 64 4.76 3.52 1.39
C ASP A 64 4.24 4.28 2.61
N GLY A 65 3.81 3.53 3.62
CA GLY A 65 3.29 4.06 4.88
C GLY A 65 3.94 3.42 6.10
N VAL A 66 3.26 3.53 7.24
CA VAL A 66 3.71 2.93 8.50
C VAL A 66 2.76 1.83 8.91
N ARG A 67 3.29 0.60 9.01
CA ARG A 67 2.50 -0.57 9.42
C ARG A 67 2.07 -0.46 10.87
N TYR A 68 0.78 -0.66 11.11
CA TYR A 68 0.21 -0.80 12.45
C TYR A 68 -0.77 -1.97 12.49
N PHE A 69 -0.72 -2.72 13.58
CA PHE A 69 -1.91 -3.44 14.01
C PHE A 69 -2.90 -2.47 14.64
N LEU A 70 -4.18 -2.63 14.32
CA LEU A 70 -5.27 -1.98 15.03
C LEU A 70 -5.90 -3.02 15.97
N PHE A 71 -5.82 -2.76 17.27
CA PHE A 71 -6.33 -3.66 18.30
C PHE A 71 -7.38 -2.97 19.17
N ILE A 72 -8.54 -3.60 19.32
CA ILE A 72 -9.64 -3.08 20.14
C ILE A 72 -9.86 -3.99 21.33
N VAL A 73 -9.66 -3.46 22.54
CA VAL A 73 -9.85 -4.18 23.79
C VAL A 73 -10.27 -3.24 24.91
N SER A 74 -11.16 -3.70 25.79
CA SER A 74 -11.66 -2.91 26.92
C SER A 74 -12.23 -1.55 26.49
N ASN A 75 -12.99 -1.55 25.39
CA ASN A 75 -13.60 -0.36 24.76
C ASN A 75 -12.60 0.71 24.31
N THR A 76 -11.32 0.37 24.21
CA THR A 76 -10.26 1.27 23.73
C THR A 76 -9.65 0.70 22.47
N THR A 77 -9.41 1.57 21.49
CA THR A 77 -8.68 1.24 20.26
C THR A 77 -7.20 1.63 20.42
N PHE A 78 -6.32 0.75 19.99
CA PHE A 78 -4.87 0.90 20.04
C PHE A 78 -4.27 0.65 18.68
N LEU A 79 -3.26 1.43 18.33
CA LEU A 79 -2.36 1.15 17.21
C LEU A 79 -1.04 0.61 17.74
N ILE A 80 -0.53 -0.47 17.14
CA ILE A 80 0.72 -1.12 17.56
C ILE A 80 1.66 -1.18 16.37
N ASP A 81 2.82 -0.54 16.49
CA ASP A 81 3.80 -0.47 15.41
C ASP A 81 4.73 -1.71 15.35
N ARG A 82 5.65 -1.70 14.39
CA ARG A 82 6.64 -2.77 14.22
C ARG A 82 7.67 -2.87 15.35
N ASN A 83 7.93 -1.78 16.08
CA ASN A 83 8.79 -1.77 17.26
C ASN A 83 8.07 -2.31 18.50
N TYR A 84 6.79 -2.65 18.35
CA TYR A 84 5.89 -3.07 19.41
C TYR A 84 5.56 -1.95 20.40
N ASP A 85 5.72 -0.70 19.97
CA ASP A 85 5.20 0.47 20.66
C ASP A 85 3.68 0.56 20.47
N ILE A 86 2.99 1.06 21.50
CA ILE A 86 1.54 1.08 21.57
C ILE A 86 1.07 2.53 21.69
N PHE A 87 0.14 2.89 20.83
CA PHE A 87 -0.46 4.20 20.76
C PHE A 87 -1.96 4.06 21.04
N LYS A 88 -2.45 4.76 22.06
CA LYS A 88 -3.88 4.82 22.37
C LYS A 88 -4.54 5.77 21.38
N ASN A 89 -5.54 5.26 20.67
CA ASN A 89 -6.28 6.02 19.69
C ASN A 89 -7.74 5.60 19.76
N ASP A 90 -8.55 6.32 20.54
CA ASP A 90 -9.87 5.82 20.99
C ASP A 90 -10.98 5.89 19.94
N MET A 91 -10.68 5.51 18.70
CA MET A 91 -11.65 5.43 17.60
C MET A 91 -12.83 4.54 17.94
N HIS A 92 -14.01 4.94 17.45
CA HIS A 92 -15.23 4.16 17.53
C HIS A 92 -15.38 3.26 16.30
N ILE A 93 -15.03 1.99 16.44
CA ILE A 93 -15.31 0.96 15.43
C ILE A 93 -16.50 0.13 15.92
N PRO A 94 -17.67 0.24 15.26
CA PRO A 94 -18.93 -0.31 15.74
C PRO A 94 -19.05 -1.82 15.52
N THR A 95 -19.94 -2.47 16.29
CA THR A 95 -20.42 -3.82 15.98
C THR A 95 -21.54 -3.77 14.95
N ILE A 96 -21.78 -4.88 14.24
CA ILE A 96 -22.88 -4.97 13.28
C ILE A 96 -24.27 -5.03 13.96
N ASP A 97 -24.34 -5.62 15.15
CA ASP A 97 -25.58 -5.79 15.90
C ASP A 97 -26.04 -4.49 16.55
N ASP A 98 -25.09 -3.70 17.06
CA ASP A 98 -25.33 -2.38 17.64
C ASP A 98 -24.21 -1.40 17.26
N LEU A 99 -24.59 -0.37 16.51
CA LEU A 99 -23.67 0.65 16.00
C LEU A 99 -23.13 1.58 17.10
N GLU A 100 -23.74 1.63 18.29
CA GLU A 100 -23.26 2.43 19.42
C GLU A 100 -22.23 1.67 20.27
N ILE A 101 -22.08 0.35 20.08
CA ILE A 101 -21.15 -0.50 20.82
C ILE A 101 -19.83 -0.65 20.05
N LYS A 102 -18.70 -0.42 20.73
CA LYS A 102 -17.36 -0.68 20.18
C LYS A 102 -17.09 -2.19 20.13
N GLN A 103 -16.39 -2.62 19.09
CA GLN A 103 -15.91 -4.00 19.02
C GLN A 103 -14.96 -4.37 20.16
N GLN A 104 -14.78 -5.66 20.42
CA GLN A 104 -13.93 -6.20 21.48
C GLN A 104 -13.11 -7.39 21.00
N LEU A 105 -11.82 -7.41 21.37
CA LEU A 105 -10.85 -8.39 20.90
C LEU A 105 -10.87 -8.51 19.36
N THR A 106 -10.86 -7.35 18.70
CA THR A 106 -10.67 -7.23 17.26
C THR A 106 -9.23 -6.84 17.00
N LEU A 107 -8.56 -7.57 16.11
CA LEU A 107 -7.18 -7.34 15.70
C LEU A 107 -7.09 -7.34 14.18
N LEU A 108 -6.69 -6.21 13.61
CA LEU A 108 -6.56 -5.97 12.17
C LEU A 108 -5.11 -5.64 11.83
N ASP A 109 -4.68 -6.00 10.63
CA ASP A 109 -3.37 -5.66 10.09
C ASP A 109 -3.51 -4.71 8.91
N GLY A 110 -2.72 -3.66 8.94
CA GLY A 110 -2.90 -2.52 8.05
C GLY A 110 -1.72 -1.56 8.08
N GLU A 111 -1.90 -0.46 7.37
CA GLU A 111 -0.89 0.57 7.20
C GLU A 111 -1.54 1.95 7.27
N LEU A 112 -0.91 2.86 8.01
CA LEU A 112 -1.25 4.29 7.97
C LEU A 112 -0.52 4.94 6.80
N VAL A 113 -1.27 5.62 5.94
CA VAL A 113 -0.80 6.36 4.76
C VAL A 113 -1.31 7.80 4.79
N GLU A 114 -0.60 8.68 4.09
CA GLU A 114 -0.99 10.07 3.86
C GLU A 114 -1.48 10.18 2.42
N ASP A 115 -2.79 10.35 2.25
CA ASP A 115 -3.42 10.61 0.97
C ASP A 115 -3.34 12.10 0.66
N ILE A 116 -2.93 12.45 -0.55
CA ILE A 116 -2.95 13.81 -1.10
C ILE A 116 -4.17 13.91 -2.01
N ILE A 117 -5.15 14.72 -1.61
CA ILE A 117 -6.43 14.87 -2.31
C ILE A 117 -6.58 16.33 -2.76
N TYR A 118 -6.85 16.53 -4.04
CA TYR A 118 -7.14 17.88 -4.54
C TYR A 118 -8.57 18.28 -4.17
N ASN A 119 -8.71 19.40 -3.47
CA ASN A 119 -10.01 19.97 -3.14
C ASN A 119 -10.39 21.02 -4.18
N ASP A 120 -11.23 20.64 -5.15
CA ASP A 120 -11.68 21.51 -6.25
C ASP A 120 -12.29 22.83 -5.76
N LYS A 121 -12.97 22.82 -4.60
CA LYS A 121 -13.64 24.00 -4.05
C LYS A 121 -12.66 25.02 -3.48
N LYS A 122 -11.56 24.55 -2.87
CA LYS A 122 -10.53 25.41 -2.28
C LYS A 122 -9.34 25.64 -3.21
N GLY A 123 -9.24 24.88 -4.30
CA GLY A 123 -8.12 24.91 -5.23
C GLY A 123 -6.79 24.47 -4.62
N ILE A 124 -6.81 23.73 -3.50
CA ILE A 124 -5.61 23.30 -2.75
C ILE A 124 -5.57 21.79 -2.59
N GLU A 125 -4.35 21.25 -2.48
CA GLU A 125 -4.13 19.87 -2.05
C GLU A 125 -4.28 19.77 -0.53
N GLU A 126 -5.15 18.87 -0.09
CA GLU A 126 -5.35 18.52 1.32
C GLU A 126 -4.73 17.16 1.61
N LYS A 127 -4.01 17.06 2.72
CA LYS A 127 -3.44 15.81 3.23
C LYS A 127 -4.42 15.15 4.18
N LYS A 128 -4.73 13.88 3.97
CA LYS A 128 -5.60 13.08 4.85
C LYS A 128 -4.89 11.82 5.28
N ILE A 129 -4.94 11.54 6.58
CA ILE A 129 -4.41 10.28 7.12
C ILE A 129 -5.47 9.19 6.96
N VAL A 130 -5.03 8.03 6.48
CA VAL A 130 -5.88 6.89 6.18
C VAL A 130 -5.24 5.61 6.69
N TYR A 131 -6.02 4.76 7.36
CA TYR A 131 -5.65 3.40 7.72
C TYR A 131 -6.21 2.41 6.70
N LEU A 132 -5.32 1.82 5.91
CA LEU A 132 -5.64 0.78 4.94
C LEU A 132 -5.49 -0.59 5.58
N ILE A 133 -6.62 -1.27 5.82
CA ILE A 133 -6.64 -2.65 6.28
C ILE A 133 -6.32 -3.57 5.11
N TYR A 134 -5.37 -4.47 5.27
CA TYR A 134 -5.06 -5.48 4.26
C TYR A 134 -5.17 -6.92 4.77
N ASP A 135 -5.39 -7.15 6.08
CA ASP A 135 -5.76 -8.45 6.62
C ASP A 135 -6.53 -8.33 7.96
N GLY A 136 -7.33 -9.34 8.29
CA GLY A 136 -8.06 -9.44 9.55
C GLY A 136 -7.69 -10.71 10.30
N LEU A 137 -7.36 -10.60 11.60
CA LEU A 137 -6.85 -11.71 12.38
C LEU A 137 -7.88 -12.17 13.42
N PHE A 138 -8.49 -11.21 14.12
CA PHE A 138 -9.57 -11.44 15.06
C PHE A 138 -10.65 -10.39 14.87
N ILE A 139 -11.92 -10.78 14.92
CA ILE A 139 -13.04 -9.83 14.83
C ILE A 139 -14.07 -10.20 15.88
N GLN A 140 -14.37 -9.27 16.79
CA GLN A 140 -15.34 -9.46 17.86
C GLN A 140 -15.15 -10.79 18.60
N ARG A 141 -13.94 -11.01 19.13
CA ARG A 141 -13.52 -12.23 19.86
C ARG A 141 -13.41 -13.51 19.03
N LYS A 142 -13.80 -13.50 17.75
CA LYS A 142 -13.68 -14.65 16.84
C LYS A 142 -12.28 -14.68 16.22
N ASP A 143 -11.59 -15.81 16.39
CA ASP A 143 -10.34 -16.12 15.68
C ASP A 143 -10.67 -16.46 14.21
N ILE A 144 -10.11 -15.69 13.28
CA ILE A 144 -10.24 -15.94 11.83
C ILE A 144 -8.89 -16.25 11.17
N THR A 145 -7.80 -16.41 11.95
CA THR A 145 -6.45 -16.61 11.42
C THR A 145 -6.29 -17.90 10.61
N ASN A 146 -7.09 -18.94 10.88
CA ASN A 146 -7.04 -20.21 10.17
C ASN A 146 -7.84 -20.22 8.85
N LEU A 147 -8.61 -19.16 8.56
CA LEU A 147 -9.36 -19.06 7.31
C LEU A 147 -8.44 -18.72 6.14
N SER A 148 -8.88 -18.97 4.91
CA SER A 148 -8.21 -18.49 3.69
C SER A 148 -8.16 -16.96 3.67
N TYR A 149 -7.26 -16.40 2.86
CA TYR A 149 -7.08 -14.95 2.81
C TYR A 149 -8.36 -14.21 2.41
N LEU A 150 -9.08 -14.71 1.39
CA LEU A 150 -10.33 -14.09 0.94
C LEU A 150 -11.43 -14.14 2.01
N GLU A 151 -11.52 -15.24 2.75
CA GLU A 151 -12.47 -15.37 3.86
C GLU A 151 -12.12 -14.37 4.98
N ARG A 152 -10.84 -14.15 5.29
CA ARG A 152 -10.42 -13.13 6.27
C ARG A 152 -10.82 -11.72 5.82
N LEU A 153 -10.55 -11.37 4.57
CA LEU A 153 -10.99 -10.09 3.98
C LEU A 153 -12.52 -9.93 3.98
N THR A 154 -13.25 -11.00 3.67
CA THR A 154 -14.72 -11.02 3.72
C THR A 154 -15.25 -10.75 5.12
N ASN A 155 -14.61 -11.33 6.15
CA ASN A 155 -14.96 -11.05 7.54
C ASN A 155 -14.67 -9.58 7.89
N VAL A 156 -13.54 -9.01 7.45
CA VAL A 156 -13.24 -7.57 7.65
C VAL A 156 -14.29 -6.69 6.97
N TYR A 157 -14.63 -6.99 5.71
CA TYR A 157 -15.62 -6.21 4.97
C TYR A 157 -16.99 -6.23 5.65
N ASN A 158 -17.48 -7.42 6.01
CA ASN A 158 -18.82 -7.59 6.58
C ASN A 158 -18.94 -7.06 8.01
N TYR A 159 -17.91 -7.24 8.84
CA TYR A 159 -18.01 -6.97 10.27
C TYR A 159 -17.24 -5.74 10.73
N VAL A 160 -16.39 -5.13 9.92
CA VAL A 160 -15.66 -3.88 10.26
C VAL A 160 -16.09 -2.76 9.33
N ILE A 161 -15.90 -2.93 8.01
CA ILE A 161 -16.15 -1.86 7.04
C ILE A 161 -17.63 -1.54 6.91
N THR A 162 -18.48 -2.56 6.77
CA THR A 162 -19.93 -2.36 6.59
C THR A 162 -20.55 -1.66 7.81
N PRO A 163 -20.33 -2.08 9.07
CA PRO A 163 -20.83 -1.37 10.23
C PRO A 163 -20.28 0.05 10.35
N LEU A 164 -19.00 0.27 10.02
CA LEU A 164 -18.39 1.60 10.04
C LEU A 164 -19.07 2.55 9.04
N LYS A 165 -19.35 2.07 7.81
CA LYS A 165 -20.11 2.82 6.80
C LYS A 165 -21.53 3.14 7.31
N MET A 166 -22.23 2.15 7.85
CA MET A 166 -23.57 2.34 8.43
C MET A 166 -23.57 3.38 9.56
N TYR A 167 -22.58 3.34 10.44
CA TYR A 167 -22.43 4.30 11.54
C TYR A 167 -22.15 5.72 11.05
N LYS A 168 -21.24 5.88 10.08
CA LYS A 168 -20.94 7.18 9.45
C LYS A 168 -22.18 7.77 8.78
N ASN A 169 -22.94 6.95 8.04
CA ASN A 169 -24.19 7.37 7.40
C ASN A 169 -25.27 7.76 8.42
N LYS A 170 -25.43 6.99 9.51
CA LYS A 170 -26.36 7.32 10.62
C LYS A 170 -25.99 8.66 11.27
N LYS A 171 -24.71 8.95 11.48
CA LYS A 171 -24.24 10.24 12.01
C LYS A 171 -24.49 11.39 11.04
N ARG A 172 -24.25 11.19 9.73
CA ARG A 172 -24.56 12.18 8.68
C ARG A 172 -26.05 12.49 8.62
N GLY A 173 -26.91 11.47 8.61
CA GLY A 173 -28.37 11.63 8.61
C GLY A 173 -28.91 12.35 9.86
N LYS A 174 -28.35 12.06 11.04
CA LYS A 174 -28.67 12.79 12.28
C LYS A 174 -28.27 14.28 12.21
N LYS A 175 -27.16 14.62 11.53
CA LYS A 175 -26.74 16.02 11.32
C LYS A 175 -27.63 16.76 10.32
N ASN A 176 -28.15 16.05 9.31
CA ASN A 176 -29.01 16.63 8.27
C ASN A 176 -30.52 16.56 8.58
N GLY A 177 -30.92 16.13 9.78
CA GLY A 177 -32.32 16.15 10.23
C GLY A 177 -33.24 15.09 9.60
N GLN A 178 -32.73 14.11 8.83
CA GLN A 178 -33.54 13.05 8.22
C GLN A 178 -33.36 11.72 8.96
N LEU A 179 -34.48 11.19 9.51
CA LEU A 179 -34.52 9.90 10.19
C LEU A 179 -34.68 8.76 9.16
N TYR A 180 -33.60 8.06 8.84
CA TYR A 180 -33.67 6.86 7.99
C TYR A 180 -34.10 5.63 8.83
N ASN A 181 -35.30 5.12 8.55
CA ASN A 181 -35.76 3.81 9.05
C ASN A 181 -35.14 2.69 8.21
N ILE A 182 -34.04 2.09 8.68
CA ILE A 182 -33.47 0.89 8.05
C ILE A 182 -34.03 -0.36 8.72
N ASN A 183 -35.14 -0.88 8.18
CA ASN A 183 -35.60 -2.24 8.44
C ASN A 183 -34.90 -3.22 7.51
N ASN A 184 -33.66 -3.61 7.82
CA ASN A 184 -32.97 -4.71 7.14
C ASN A 184 -32.50 -5.78 8.15
N LYS A 185 -33.48 -6.47 8.75
CA LYS A 185 -33.24 -7.69 9.55
C LYS A 185 -33.55 -8.99 8.77
N LYS A 186 -33.87 -8.93 7.48
CA LYS A 186 -34.22 -10.11 6.66
C LYS A 186 -33.07 -10.72 5.84
N ASN A 187 -32.03 -9.98 5.46
CA ASN A 187 -31.01 -10.50 4.53
C ASN A 187 -29.84 -11.29 5.16
N ILE A 188 -29.73 -11.38 6.49
CA ILE A 188 -28.61 -12.08 7.14
C ILE A 188 -28.94 -13.54 7.45
N LYS A 189 -30.22 -13.88 7.73
CA LYS A 189 -30.64 -15.27 7.99
C LYS A 189 -30.80 -16.12 6.71
N GLU A 190 -30.99 -15.50 5.56
CA GLU A 190 -31.03 -16.21 4.27
C GLU A 190 -29.62 -16.57 3.78
N ALA A 191 -28.62 -15.74 4.05
CA ALA A 191 -27.21 -16.03 3.73
C ALA A 191 -26.61 -17.18 4.56
N GLU A 192 -27.07 -17.41 5.79
CA GLU A 192 -26.65 -18.55 6.60
C GLU A 192 -27.31 -19.87 6.16
N ASN A 193 -28.55 -19.83 5.67
CA ASN A 193 -29.29 -21.02 5.22
C ASN A 193 -28.91 -21.47 3.81
N ASP A 194 -28.56 -20.54 2.91
CA ASP A 194 -28.07 -20.89 1.56
C ASP A 194 -26.67 -21.54 1.61
N ASN A 195 -25.84 -21.19 2.59
CA ASN A 195 -24.54 -21.81 2.79
C ASN A 195 -24.61 -23.21 3.43
N LEU A 196 -25.70 -23.53 4.15
CA LEU A 196 -25.97 -24.88 4.65
C LEU A 196 -26.55 -25.81 3.58
N ARG A 197 -27.35 -25.30 2.63
CA ARG A 197 -27.85 -26.08 1.48
C ARG A 197 -26.77 -26.35 0.43
N LYS A 198 -25.82 -25.42 0.21
CA LYS A 198 -24.66 -25.65 -0.68
C LYS A 198 -23.62 -26.62 -0.14
N ARG A 199 -23.67 -26.98 1.14
CA ARG A 199 -22.76 -27.96 1.78
C ARG A 199 -23.15 -29.43 1.57
N LYS A 200 -24.32 -29.72 0.99
CA LYS A 200 -24.78 -31.09 0.68
C LYS A 200 -24.67 -31.49 -0.79
N TYR A 201 -24.25 -30.59 -1.68
CA TYR A 201 -24.17 -30.82 -3.13
C TYR A 201 -22.75 -30.73 -3.71
N THR A 202 -21.70 -30.73 -2.88
CA THR A 202 -20.30 -30.61 -3.33
C THR A 202 -19.47 -31.85 -3.02
N THR A 203 -20.10 -33.02 -2.97
CA THR A 203 -19.38 -34.32 -2.84
C THR A 203 -19.56 -35.25 -4.03
N GLU A 204 -20.36 -34.91 -5.02
CA GLU A 204 -20.49 -35.70 -6.26
C GLU A 204 -20.46 -34.77 -7.48
N ASP A 205 -19.64 -35.15 -8.45
CA ASP A 205 -19.54 -34.64 -9.83
C ASP A 205 -18.72 -33.37 -10.11
N ILE A 206 -17.40 -33.57 -10.05
CA ILE A 206 -16.42 -32.93 -10.93
C ILE A 206 -16.63 -33.46 -12.36
N GLN A 207 -17.55 -32.87 -13.12
CA GLN A 207 -17.45 -32.74 -14.58
C GLN A 207 -18.64 -31.95 -15.14
N THR A 208 -18.36 -31.05 -16.07
CA THR A 208 -19.30 -30.27 -16.92
C THR A 208 -20.06 -29.10 -16.25
N ASN A 209 -19.49 -27.90 -16.36
CA ASN A 209 -20.13 -26.71 -16.98
C ASN A 209 -19.33 -25.43 -16.68
N LYS A 210 -18.37 -25.11 -17.56
CA LYS A 210 -17.95 -23.73 -17.85
C LYS A 210 -19.16 -23.04 -18.51
N ASN A 211 -19.84 -22.16 -17.79
CA ASN A 211 -20.72 -21.07 -18.28
C ASN A 211 -21.88 -20.81 -17.29
N THR A 212 -21.59 -20.17 -16.15
CA THR A 212 -22.63 -19.51 -15.33
C THR A 212 -22.09 -18.54 -14.28
N PHE A 213 -20.85 -18.06 -14.45
CA PHE A 213 -20.28 -16.99 -13.62
C PHE A 213 -19.88 -15.74 -14.43
N ASP A 214 -19.93 -15.80 -15.77
CA ASP A 214 -19.62 -14.68 -16.67
C ASP A 214 -20.80 -13.73 -16.93
N ASN A 215 -22.01 -14.04 -16.44
CA ASN A 215 -23.22 -13.25 -16.77
C ASN A 215 -23.67 -12.24 -15.71
N ASN A 216 -23.05 -12.21 -14.51
CA ASN A 216 -23.39 -11.20 -13.49
C ASN A 216 -22.38 -10.04 -13.39
N LEU A 217 -21.35 -10.02 -14.24
CA LEU A 217 -20.38 -8.91 -14.34
C LEU A 217 -20.48 -8.13 -15.67
N LYS A 218 -21.51 -8.39 -16.49
CA LYS A 218 -21.72 -7.74 -17.81
C LYS A 218 -22.84 -6.68 -17.88
N ASN A 219 -23.55 -6.38 -16.79
CA ASN A 219 -24.65 -5.39 -16.82
C ASN A 219 -24.24 -3.95 -16.45
N PHE A 220 -22.97 -3.58 -16.65
CA PHE A 220 -22.53 -2.18 -16.73
C PHE A 220 -21.65 -2.00 -17.96
N SER A 221 -22.17 -2.38 -19.12
CA SER A 221 -21.79 -1.78 -20.40
C SER A 221 -22.76 -2.24 -21.48
N SER A 222 -23.16 -1.28 -22.32
CA SER A 222 -23.87 -1.38 -23.60
C SER A 222 -25.37 -1.69 -23.61
N GLU A 223 -26.16 -0.62 -23.82
CA GLU A 223 -27.17 -0.43 -24.89
C GLU A 223 -27.04 1.06 -25.27
N ASP A 224 -26.98 1.55 -26.52
CA ASP A 224 -27.18 1.01 -27.85
C ASP A 224 -26.42 1.89 -28.87
N ASN A 225 -26.01 1.30 -30.00
CA ASN A 225 -26.53 1.63 -31.34
C ASN A 225 -25.61 1.13 -32.46
N GLU A 226 -26.06 0.11 -33.19
CA GLU A 226 -25.74 -0.06 -34.60
C GLU A 226 -26.86 0.54 -35.45
N LYS A 227 -26.52 1.52 -36.31
CA LYS A 227 -26.81 1.53 -37.76
C LYS A 227 -26.67 2.94 -38.35
N ASN A 228 -25.64 3.13 -39.17
CA ASN A 228 -25.73 3.44 -40.61
C ASN A 228 -24.49 4.23 -41.07
N LYS A 229 -23.75 3.61 -42.00
CA LYS A 229 -22.77 4.26 -42.87
C LYS A 229 -23.51 4.84 -44.08
N HIS A 230 -23.27 6.11 -44.39
CA HIS A 230 -23.10 6.56 -45.76
C HIS A 230 -22.23 7.82 -45.79
N GLU A 231 -21.42 7.90 -46.84
CA GLU A 231 -20.35 8.85 -47.13
C GLU A 231 -20.86 10.29 -47.31
N ASN A 232 -20.08 11.31 -46.92
CA ASN A 232 -19.35 12.15 -47.88
C ASN A 232 -18.61 13.34 -47.23
N GLN A 233 -17.64 13.80 -48.01
CA GLN A 233 -16.61 14.83 -47.84
C GLN A 233 -17.08 16.28 -47.59
N LYS A 234 -16.08 17.14 -47.24
CA LYS A 234 -15.99 18.62 -47.34
C LYS A 234 -16.41 19.41 -46.09
N GLU A 235 -15.47 20.06 -45.39
CA GLU A 235 -14.82 21.38 -45.65
C GLU A 235 -15.65 22.60 -45.21
N LEU A 236 -14.97 23.45 -44.43
CA LEU A 236 -15.12 24.92 -44.27
C LEU A 236 -16.31 25.53 -43.50
N ALA A 237 -15.94 26.20 -42.40
CA ALA A 237 -16.03 27.65 -42.19
C ALA A 237 -17.36 28.34 -41.78
N ILE A 238 -17.27 29.04 -40.64
CA ILE A 238 -17.55 30.48 -40.45
C ILE A 238 -19.00 30.96 -40.15
N THR A 239 -19.09 31.63 -38.98
CA THR A 239 -19.89 32.81 -38.56
C THR A 239 -21.39 32.74 -38.21
N ASP A 240 -21.63 33.17 -36.96
CA ASP A 240 -22.40 34.34 -36.51
C ASP A 240 -23.95 34.44 -36.59
N GLU A 241 -24.46 34.77 -35.40
CA GLU A 241 -25.40 35.86 -35.08
C GLU A 241 -26.92 35.63 -35.04
N ASN A 242 -27.43 35.74 -33.79
CA ASN A 242 -28.44 36.69 -33.29
C ASN A 242 -29.94 36.64 -33.69
N LYS A 243 -30.75 36.78 -32.61
CA LYS A 243 -32.10 37.41 -32.43
C LYS A 243 -33.30 36.46 -32.29
N ILE A 244 -33.92 36.33 -31.10
CA ILE A 244 -34.78 37.24 -30.28
C ILE A 244 -36.29 36.88 -30.39
N CYS A 245 -36.96 36.86 -29.22
CA CYS A 245 -38.39 36.96 -28.86
C CYS A 245 -39.26 35.69 -28.66
N ASP A 246 -39.50 35.41 -27.36
CA ASP A 246 -40.79 35.40 -26.62
C ASP A 246 -42.03 34.68 -27.21
N GLU A 247 -42.58 33.67 -26.49
CA GLU A 247 -43.66 33.86 -25.49
C GLU A 247 -44.12 32.53 -24.84
N LYS A 248 -44.13 32.58 -23.50
CA LYS A 248 -44.88 31.86 -22.44
C LYS A 248 -45.78 30.64 -22.77
N GLY A 249 -45.55 29.57 -22.01
CA GLY A 249 -46.55 28.55 -21.65
C GLY A 249 -46.06 27.69 -20.48
N GLU A 250 -46.64 27.87 -19.30
CA GLU A 250 -46.34 27.12 -18.07
C GLU A 250 -46.54 25.61 -18.25
N HIS A 251 -45.52 24.80 -17.96
CA HIS A 251 -45.72 23.44 -17.46
C HIS A 251 -44.55 23.04 -16.55
N THR A 252 -44.93 22.60 -15.35
CA THR A 252 -44.14 22.03 -14.25
C THR A 252 -43.11 21.00 -14.70
N GLU A 253 -41.82 21.32 -14.56
CA GLU A 253 -40.72 20.35 -14.63
C GLU A 253 -40.41 19.81 -13.24
N LEU A 254 -40.58 18.49 -13.11
CA LEU A 254 -39.92 17.65 -12.11
C LEU A 254 -38.45 17.60 -12.47
N THR A 255 -37.61 18.36 -11.77
CA THR A 255 -36.16 18.26 -11.91
C THR A 255 -35.65 17.00 -11.21
N ASN A 256 -34.95 16.20 -11.99
CA ASN A 256 -34.21 15.01 -11.57
C ASN A 256 -33.15 15.38 -10.52
N ASP A 257 -33.15 14.65 -9.41
CA ASP A 257 -32.10 14.65 -8.41
C ASP A 257 -30.84 14.00 -9.02
N GLU A 258 -29.87 14.82 -9.42
CA GLU A 258 -28.47 14.41 -9.53
C GLU A 258 -27.88 14.36 -8.11
N ASP A 259 -27.68 13.15 -7.58
CA ASP A 259 -26.96 12.89 -6.33
C ASP A 259 -25.49 13.34 -6.47
N SER A 260 -25.26 14.64 -6.27
CA SER A 260 -23.94 15.18 -6.00
C SER A 260 -23.55 14.85 -4.55
N ASP A 261 -22.42 14.16 -4.37
CA ASP A 261 -21.84 13.85 -3.06
C ASP A 261 -21.47 15.14 -2.30
N VAL A 262 -22.43 15.68 -1.55
CA VAL A 262 -22.22 16.78 -0.60
C VAL A 262 -21.58 16.21 0.66
N GLU A 263 -20.25 16.08 0.67
CA GLU A 263 -19.51 15.94 1.93
C GLU A 263 -19.38 17.32 2.59
N ASN A 264 -20.33 17.63 3.47
CA ASN A 264 -20.29 18.79 4.35
C ASN A 264 -19.11 18.71 5.32
N GLU A 265 -18.31 19.77 5.32
CA GLU A 265 -17.26 20.08 6.30
C GLU A 265 -17.86 20.11 7.72
N ASN A 266 -17.50 19.11 8.53
CA ASN A 266 -17.39 19.11 10.01
C ASN A 266 -17.38 17.66 10.55
N THR A 267 -16.35 16.88 10.22
CA THR A 267 -16.01 15.60 10.89
C THR A 267 -14.93 15.83 11.95
N GLU A 268 -15.19 16.71 12.92
CA GLU A 268 -14.18 17.18 13.90
C GLU A 268 -13.69 16.15 14.95
N ASN A 269 -13.97 14.84 14.85
CA ASN A 269 -13.62 13.93 15.97
C ASN A 269 -13.14 12.51 15.60
N GLU A 270 -12.81 12.22 14.33
CA GLU A 270 -12.16 10.94 13.98
C GLU A 270 -10.72 11.20 13.50
N PRO A 271 -9.71 10.55 14.09
CA PRO A 271 -8.31 10.88 13.84
C PRO A 271 -7.84 10.51 12.42
N PHE A 272 -8.44 9.50 11.80
CA PHE A 272 -8.20 9.12 10.40
C PHE A 272 -9.35 8.29 9.84
N ASN A 273 -9.40 8.17 8.51
CA ASN A 273 -10.36 7.27 7.84
C ASN A 273 -9.84 5.84 7.79
N ILE A 274 -10.74 4.86 7.74
CA ILE A 274 -10.41 3.44 7.65
C ILE A 274 -11.03 2.89 6.36
N TYR A 275 -10.21 2.25 5.53
CA TYR A 275 -10.66 1.55 4.33
C TYR A 275 -10.07 0.14 4.27
N LEU A 276 -10.75 -0.74 3.54
CA LEU A 276 -10.20 -2.02 3.14
C LEU A 276 -9.43 -1.81 1.84
N LYS A 277 -8.22 -2.34 1.78
CA LYS A 277 -7.36 -2.26 0.59
C LYS A 277 -7.96 -3.07 -0.56
N ASP A 278 -7.77 -2.58 -1.79
CA ASP A 278 -8.21 -3.28 -2.99
C ASP A 278 -7.21 -4.36 -3.40
N PHE A 279 -7.73 -5.48 -3.89
CA PHE A 279 -6.94 -6.61 -4.34
C PHE A 279 -7.39 -7.08 -5.71
N TYR A 280 -6.42 -7.48 -6.52
CA TYR A 280 -6.62 -7.88 -7.90
C TYR A 280 -6.09 -9.29 -8.13
N SER A 281 -6.63 -9.98 -9.13
CA SER A 281 -6.02 -11.21 -9.63
C SER A 281 -4.63 -10.90 -10.19
N ILE A 282 -3.69 -11.84 -10.10
CA ILE A 282 -2.37 -11.68 -10.70
C ILE A 282 -2.43 -11.38 -12.21
N SER A 283 -3.45 -11.90 -12.90
CA SER A 283 -3.70 -11.64 -14.32
C SER A 283 -3.96 -10.16 -14.65
N GLN A 284 -4.39 -9.38 -13.66
CA GLN A 284 -4.71 -7.95 -13.79
C GLN A 284 -3.53 -7.04 -13.45
N ILE A 285 -2.29 -7.56 -13.42
CA ILE A 285 -1.10 -6.77 -13.06
C ILE A 285 -0.94 -5.50 -13.89
N SER A 286 -1.25 -5.55 -15.20
CA SER A 286 -1.19 -4.37 -16.05
C SER A 286 -2.22 -3.30 -15.69
N GLU A 287 -3.38 -3.70 -15.17
CA GLU A 287 -4.41 -2.77 -14.70
C GLU A 287 -4.04 -2.17 -13.34
N LEU A 288 -3.52 -2.99 -12.42
CA LEU A 288 -2.98 -2.52 -11.14
C LEU A 288 -1.94 -1.42 -11.36
N LEU A 289 -1.02 -1.59 -12.31
CA LEU A 289 0.00 -0.57 -12.62
C LEU A 289 -0.57 0.76 -13.13
N LYS A 290 -1.73 0.75 -13.81
CA LYS A 290 -2.41 1.99 -14.21
C LYS A 290 -3.06 2.66 -13.00
N ILE A 291 -3.67 1.87 -12.12
CA ILE A 291 -4.34 2.33 -10.90
C ILE A 291 -3.31 2.93 -9.94
N MET A 292 -2.15 2.29 -9.76
CA MET A 292 -1.06 2.77 -8.90
C MET A 292 -0.60 4.21 -9.22
N LYS A 293 -0.73 4.66 -10.48
CA LYS A 293 -0.39 6.03 -10.90
C LYS A 293 -1.45 7.07 -10.51
N LYS A 294 -2.66 6.63 -10.17
CA LYS A 294 -3.82 7.47 -9.83
C LYS A 294 -4.15 7.45 -8.34
N LEU A 295 -3.46 6.63 -7.55
CA LEU A 295 -3.69 6.53 -6.12
C LEU A 295 -3.28 7.84 -5.42
N PRO A 296 -4.03 8.28 -4.39
CA PRO A 296 -3.75 9.51 -3.67
C PRO A 296 -2.53 9.41 -2.74
N HIS A 297 -2.05 8.19 -2.45
CA HIS A 297 -0.86 7.92 -1.66
C HIS A 297 0.28 7.35 -2.50
N THR A 298 1.49 7.44 -1.96
CA THR A 298 2.70 6.90 -2.56
C THR A 298 2.74 5.37 -2.53
N THR A 299 3.26 4.79 -3.63
CA THR A 299 3.45 3.34 -3.77
C THR A 299 4.88 3.04 -4.21
N ASP A 300 5.46 1.96 -3.68
CA ASP A 300 6.87 1.61 -3.90
C ASP A 300 7.07 0.18 -4.42
N GLY A 301 5.99 -0.47 -4.88
CA GLY A 301 6.07 -1.85 -5.37
C GLY A 301 4.74 -2.57 -5.45
N ILE A 302 4.79 -3.90 -5.41
CA ILE A 302 3.63 -4.81 -5.45
C ILE A 302 3.79 -5.85 -4.33
N ILE A 303 2.69 -6.16 -3.66
CA ILE A 303 2.58 -7.29 -2.73
C ILE A 303 1.82 -8.43 -3.40
N PHE A 304 2.32 -9.66 -3.24
CA PHE A 304 1.67 -10.89 -3.69
C PHE A 304 1.30 -11.69 -2.45
N THR A 305 -0.01 -11.76 -2.18
CA THR A 305 -0.57 -12.48 -1.03
C THR A 305 -1.16 -13.82 -1.48
N PRO A 306 -0.71 -14.95 -0.93
CA PRO A 306 -1.21 -16.26 -1.34
C PRO A 306 -2.62 -16.49 -0.77
N LEU A 307 -3.55 -16.97 -1.61
CA LEU A 307 -4.98 -17.03 -1.29
C LEU A 307 -5.31 -18.12 -0.25
N ASN A 308 -4.78 -19.32 -0.45
CA ASN A 308 -5.22 -20.54 0.25
C ASN A 308 -4.37 -20.85 1.50
N TYR A 309 -3.92 -19.82 2.21
CA TYR A 309 -3.07 -19.96 3.40
C TYR A 309 -3.69 -19.30 4.63
N PRO A 310 -3.56 -19.93 5.82
CA PRO A 310 -3.85 -19.26 7.06
C PRO A 310 -2.88 -18.09 7.28
N TYR A 311 -3.22 -17.18 8.18
CA TYR A 311 -2.33 -16.10 8.58
C TYR A 311 -1.09 -16.66 9.28
N VAL A 312 0.09 -16.26 8.82
CA VAL A 312 1.38 -16.71 9.38
C VAL A 312 2.08 -15.54 10.06
N THR A 313 2.40 -15.71 11.35
CA THR A 313 3.15 -14.73 12.14
C THR A 313 4.65 -14.74 11.82
N GLY A 314 5.29 -13.57 11.89
CA GLY A 314 6.70 -13.43 11.53
C GLY A 314 6.94 -13.61 10.03
N ASN A 315 8.10 -14.14 9.64
CA ASN A 315 8.45 -14.28 8.22
C ASN A 315 7.56 -15.31 7.52
N PHE A 316 6.81 -14.85 6.51
CA PHE A 316 5.96 -15.70 5.68
C PHE A 316 6.51 -15.79 4.27
N TYR A 317 7.20 -16.89 3.96
CA TYR A 317 7.95 -17.06 2.71
C TYR A 317 7.10 -17.11 1.44
N GLN A 318 5.78 -17.25 1.59
CA GLN A 318 4.83 -17.27 0.50
C GLN A 318 4.18 -15.89 0.30
N LEU A 319 4.25 -14.98 1.27
CA LEU A 319 3.88 -13.58 1.09
C LEU A 319 5.08 -12.85 0.47
N LEU A 320 4.93 -12.40 -0.77
CA LEU A 320 6.03 -11.85 -1.55
C LEU A 320 5.88 -10.34 -1.74
N LYS A 321 7.00 -9.63 -1.85
CA LYS A 321 7.06 -8.22 -2.24
C LYS A 321 8.00 -8.03 -3.40
N TRP A 322 7.58 -7.24 -4.37
CA TRP A 322 8.44 -6.75 -5.44
C TRP A 322 8.58 -5.23 -5.32
N LYS A 323 9.77 -4.72 -5.61
CA LYS A 323 10.04 -3.28 -5.72
C LYS A 323 10.81 -2.99 -7.00
N PRO A 324 10.53 -1.87 -7.69
CA PRO A 324 11.38 -1.36 -8.75
C PRO A 324 12.84 -1.26 -8.29
N LEU A 325 13.79 -1.55 -9.19
CA LEU A 325 15.22 -1.58 -8.86
C LEU A 325 15.74 -0.23 -8.36
N ASN A 326 15.23 0.86 -8.92
CA ASN A 326 15.56 2.23 -8.51
C ASN A 326 15.03 2.59 -7.11
N LEU A 327 14.12 1.81 -6.53
CA LEU A 327 13.61 1.98 -5.16
C LEU A 327 14.30 1.03 -4.17
N ASN A 328 15.24 0.20 -4.62
CA ASN A 328 16.10 -0.59 -3.74
C ASN A 328 17.36 0.23 -3.43
N THR A 329 17.30 0.97 -2.33
CA THR A 329 18.36 1.89 -1.91
C THR A 329 19.22 1.30 -0.79
N VAL A 330 20.44 1.82 -0.67
CA VAL A 330 21.35 1.58 0.44
C VAL A 330 21.86 2.93 0.95
N ASP A 331 21.83 3.11 2.27
CA ASP A 331 22.43 4.29 2.90
C ASP A 331 23.92 4.06 3.11
N PHE A 332 24.74 4.78 2.35
CA PHE A 332 26.19 4.78 2.50
C PHE A 332 26.66 5.97 3.30
N GLY A 333 27.76 5.78 4.01
CA GLY A 333 28.55 6.88 4.52
C GLY A 333 29.43 7.42 3.41
N ILE A 334 29.67 8.72 3.38
CA ILE A 334 30.62 9.32 2.43
C ILE A 334 31.82 9.94 3.14
N GLU A 335 32.99 9.82 2.52
CA GLU A 335 34.17 10.63 2.83
C GLU A 335 34.64 11.36 1.57
N THR A 336 34.93 12.65 1.71
CA THR A 336 35.35 13.47 0.58
C THR A 336 36.85 13.34 0.33
N ILE A 337 37.23 13.11 -0.92
CA ILE A 337 38.63 13.11 -1.36
C ILE A 337 38.93 14.46 -2.02
N TYR A 338 39.96 15.14 -1.54
CA TYR A 338 40.42 16.43 -2.03
C TYR A 338 41.70 16.28 -2.86
N ASN A 339 41.89 17.14 -3.85
CA ASN A 339 43.17 17.27 -4.55
C ASN A 339 44.20 18.05 -3.70
N ASN A 340 45.41 18.22 -4.23
CA ASN A 340 46.49 18.99 -3.58
C ASN A 340 46.13 20.47 -3.36
N GLU A 341 45.17 20.99 -4.12
CA GLU A 341 44.65 22.37 -4.01
C GLU A 341 43.44 22.45 -3.06
N ASN A 342 43.15 21.37 -2.32
CA ASN A 342 42.02 21.27 -1.38
C ASN A 342 40.64 21.45 -2.05
N ILE A 343 40.53 21.07 -3.33
CA ILE A 343 39.28 21.02 -4.11
C ILE A 343 38.73 19.59 -4.04
N PRO A 344 37.43 19.40 -3.71
CA PRO A 344 36.83 18.07 -3.67
C PRO A 344 36.72 17.47 -5.07
N ILE A 345 37.20 16.23 -5.22
CA ILE A 345 37.20 15.50 -6.50
C ILE A 345 36.10 14.45 -6.51
N LYS A 346 36.00 13.64 -5.45
CA LYS A 346 35.14 12.45 -5.41
C LYS A 346 34.79 12.05 -3.98
N PHE A 347 33.79 11.19 -3.83
CA PHE A 347 33.29 10.73 -2.54
C PHE A 347 33.46 9.21 -2.41
N GLU A 348 34.26 8.76 -1.43
CA GLU A 348 34.41 7.35 -1.12
C GLU A 348 33.22 6.86 -0.28
N LEU A 349 32.68 5.70 -0.64
CA LEU A 349 31.53 5.09 0.02
C LEU A 349 31.98 4.21 1.20
N PHE A 350 31.21 4.24 2.26
CA PHE A 350 31.42 3.47 3.49
C PHE A 350 30.15 2.73 3.89
N ILE A 351 30.32 1.51 4.41
CA ILE A 351 29.26 0.63 4.91
C ILE A 351 29.57 0.25 6.36
N ALA A 352 28.57 -0.20 7.12
CA ALA A 352 28.82 -0.78 8.44
C ALA A 352 29.11 -2.29 8.31
N ILE A 353 30.18 -2.76 8.95
CA ILE A 353 30.50 -4.18 9.14
C ILE A 353 30.64 -4.41 10.63
N ASN A 354 29.73 -5.20 11.22
CA ASN A 354 29.68 -5.43 12.67
C ASN A 354 29.60 -4.12 13.47
N GLY A 355 28.87 -3.13 12.96
CA GLY A 355 28.73 -1.80 13.57
C GLY A 355 29.92 -0.85 13.36
N ILE A 356 30.99 -1.32 12.72
CA ILE A 356 32.17 -0.50 12.42
C ILE A 356 32.07 0.03 10.99
N ARG A 357 32.30 1.33 10.81
CA ARG A 357 32.34 1.96 9.49
C ARG A 357 33.58 1.48 8.72
N ALA A 358 33.37 0.83 7.59
CA ALA A 358 34.41 0.27 6.72
C ALA A 358 34.26 0.81 5.30
N SER A 359 35.39 1.02 4.62
CA SER A 359 35.38 1.45 3.21
C SER A 359 34.72 0.38 2.36
N TYR A 360 33.78 0.80 1.50
CA TYR A 360 33.18 -0.04 0.46
C TYR A 360 34.10 -0.20 -0.76
N LYS A 361 35.30 0.41 -0.73
CA LYS A 361 36.28 0.40 -1.82
C LYS A 361 35.73 0.90 -3.17
N CYS A 362 34.67 1.70 -3.15
CA CYS A 362 34.08 2.28 -4.35
C CYS A 362 33.71 3.73 -4.11
N TYR A 363 33.70 4.51 -5.18
CA TYR A 363 33.32 5.91 -5.19
C TYR A 363 31.88 6.08 -5.65
N LEU A 364 31.21 7.07 -5.07
CA LEU A 364 29.89 7.52 -5.49
C LEU A 364 29.95 7.92 -6.97
N ALA A 365 28.99 7.45 -7.76
CA ALA A 365 28.94 7.78 -9.18
C ALA A 365 28.65 9.28 -9.36
N GLU A 366 29.36 9.92 -10.28
CA GLU A 366 29.35 11.37 -10.52
C GLU A 366 28.10 11.84 -11.29
N TYR A 367 26.92 11.43 -10.83
CA TYR A 367 25.64 11.63 -11.52
C TYR A 367 24.56 12.16 -10.56
N GLY A 368 23.62 12.90 -11.13
CA GLY A 368 22.46 13.44 -10.41
C GLY A 368 22.74 14.72 -9.64
N ASP A 369 21.68 15.40 -9.22
CA ASP A 369 21.78 16.72 -8.58
C ASP A 369 22.28 16.65 -7.13
N VAL A 370 22.03 15.54 -6.43
CA VAL A 370 22.56 15.33 -5.08
C VAL A 370 24.09 15.24 -5.09
N TYR A 371 24.69 14.62 -6.11
CA TYR A 371 26.14 14.62 -6.24
C TYR A 371 26.71 16.04 -6.39
N LYS A 372 26.08 16.88 -7.22
CA LYS A 372 26.46 18.30 -7.37
C LYS A 372 26.29 19.08 -6.07
N GLN A 373 25.20 18.83 -5.34
CA GLN A 373 24.96 19.42 -4.03
C GLN A 373 26.08 19.03 -3.03
N LEU A 374 26.46 17.76 -2.99
CA LEU A 374 27.56 17.28 -2.16
C LEU A 374 28.88 17.95 -2.52
N LEU A 375 29.20 18.11 -3.81
CA LEU A 375 30.38 18.86 -4.26
C LEU A 375 30.35 20.31 -3.76
N GLN A 376 29.23 21.01 -3.93
CA GLN A 376 29.10 22.40 -3.46
C GLN A 376 29.25 22.52 -1.95
N MET A 377 28.66 21.59 -1.20
CA MET A 377 28.80 21.53 0.25
C MET A 377 30.25 21.25 0.67
N ALA A 378 30.94 20.35 -0.04
CA ALA A 378 32.33 19.99 0.21
C ALA A 378 33.30 21.16 -0.03
N ILE A 379 33.06 21.97 -1.07
CA ILE A 379 33.83 23.19 -1.35
C ILE A 379 33.72 24.17 -0.18
N ASN A 380 32.51 24.34 0.36
CA ASN A 380 32.26 25.35 1.39
C ASN A 380 32.71 24.91 2.79
N ASN A 381 32.41 23.66 3.20
CA ASN A 381 32.41 23.27 4.61
C ASN A 381 33.15 21.96 4.94
N LYS A 382 34.07 21.48 4.08
CA LYS A 382 34.79 20.20 4.27
C LYS A 382 33.91 19.08 4.84
N ILE A 383 33.02 18.52 4.02
CA ILE A 383 32.06 17.52 4.50
C ILE A 383 32.71 16.14 4.69
N SER A 384 32.39 15.50 5.82
CA SER A 384 32.71 14.11 6.14
C SER A 384 31.55 13.46 6.88
N HIS A 385 31.52 12.14 6.91
CA HIS A 385 30.59 11.32 7.72
C HIS A 385 29.10 11.42 7.39
N TYR A 386 28.70 12.26 6.43
CA TYR A 386 27.32 12.31 5.94
C TYR A 386 26.86 10.93 5.46
N ILE A 387 25.58 10.66 5.68
CA ILE A 387 24.91 9.49 5.15
C ILE A 387 24.12 9.90 3.91
N VAL A 388 24.26 9.12 2.84
CA VAL A 388 23.62 9.36 1.56
C VAL A 388 22.90 8.09 1.13
N GLU A 389 21.61 8.23 0.88
CA GLU A 389 20.78 7.18 0.31
C GLU A 389 21.07 7.07 -1.17
N CYS A 390 21.46 5.87 -1.63
CA CYS A 390 21.88 5.62 -2.99
C CYS A 390 21.08 4.49 -3.62
N TYR A 391 20.76 4.61 -4.92
CA TYR A 391 20.28 3.49 -5.74
C TYR A 391 21.36 3.07 -6.73
N TYR A 392 21.31 1.82 -7.17
CA TYR A 392 22.30 1.27 -8.08
C TYR A 392 21.79 1.27 -9.52
N VAL A 393 22.66 1.70 -10.45
CA VAL A 393 22.42 1.56 -11.89
C VAL A 393 23.51 0.67 -12.46
N SER A 394 23.13 -0.37 -13.20
CA SER A 394 24.06 -1.40 -13.68
C SER A 394 24.65 -1.14 -15.07
N LYS A 395 24.05 -0.25 -15.86
CA LYS A 395 24.44 0.02 -17.25
C LYS A 395 24.51 1.53 -17.51
N ASN A 396 25.37 1.95 -18.44
CA ASN A 396 25.51 3.34 -18.89
C ASN A 396 25.94 4.35 -17.80
N ILE A 397 26.28 3.85 -16.62
CA ILE A 397 26.84 4.62 -15.51
C ILE A 397 28.17 3.99 -15.18
N TYR A 398 29.13 4.80 -14.73
CA TYR A 398 30.45 4.32 -14.38
C TYR A 398 30.85 4.85 -13.01
N SER A 399 31.33 3.95 -12.17
CA SER A 399 31.96 4.27 -10.89
C SER A 399 33.44 3.88 -10.93
N ILE A 400 34.21 4.47 -10.01
CA ILE A 400 35.58 4.06 -9.75
C ILE A 400 35.57 3.16 -8.52
N CYS A 401 36.28 2.04 -8.56
CA CYS A 401 36.49 1.18 -7.40
C CYS A 401 37.96 0.82 -7.23
N LYS A 402 38.37 0.60 -5.98
CA LYS A 402 39.69 0.16 -5.58
C LYS A 402 39.76 -1.36 -5.62
N ASN A 403 40.75 -1.89 -6.32
CA ASN A 403 41.12 -3.30 -6.28
C ASN A 403 41.79 -3.65 -4.94
N ASP A 404 42.12 -4.92 -4.73
CA ASP A 404 42.81 -5.38 -3.51
C ASP A 404 44.24 -4.84 -3.38
N ASP A 405 44.87 -4.49 -4.50
CA ASP A 405 46.15 -3.78 -4.55
C ASP A 405 46.00 -2.24 -4.39
N LEU A 406 44.79 -1.77 -4.05
CA LEU A 406 44.41 -0.36 -3.92
C LEU A 406 44.47 0.46 -5.22
N THR A 407 44.67 -0.18 -6.38
CA THR A 407 44.60 0.51 -7.67
C THR A 407 43.16 0.83 -8.03
N GLU A 408 42.96 1.99 -8.65
CA GLU A 408 41.64 2.44 -9.06
C GLU A 408 41.29 1.95 -10.47
N LYS A 409 40.12 1.33 -10.59
CA LYS A 409 39.58 0.86 -11.86
C LYS A 409 38.20 1.44 -12.09
N LYS A 410 37.96 1.93 -13.31
CA LYS A 410 36.63 2.31 -13.77
C LYS A 410 35.83 1.04 -14.06
N ILE A 411 34.69 0.91 -13.41
CA ILE A 411 33.74 -0.18 -13.59
C ILE A 411 32.44 0.36 -14.19
N GLU A 412 31.78 -0.45 -15.01
CA GLU A 412 30.41 -0.16 -15.43
C GLU A 412 29.46 -0.52 -14.28
N GLY A 413 28.48 0.34 -14.09
CA GLY A 413 27.57 0.36 -12.96
C GLY A 413 28.10 1.17 -11.78
N GLY A 414 27.18 1.68 -10.98
CA GLY A 414 27.53 2.58 -9.89
C GLY A 414 26.36 2.94 -8.99
N TRP A 415 26.70 3.42 -7.80
CA TRP A 415 25.75 3.97 -6.84
C TRP A 415 25.53 5.44 -7.12
N ILE A 416 24.29 5.84 -7.39
CA ILE A 416 23.88 7.22 -7.60
C ILE A 416 23.21 7.73 -6.33
N ALA A 417 23.62 8.91 -5.88
CA ALA A 417 23.02 9.56 -4.72
C ALA A 417 21.58 10.03 -5.02
N GLN A 418 20.64 9.60 -4.19
CA GLN A 418 19.25 10.00 -4.25
C GLN A 418 18.90 11.09 -3.24
N LYS A 419 19.46 11.02 -2.03
CA LYS A 419 19.15 11.95 -0.94
C LYS A 419 20.23 11.95 0.14
N ILE A 420 20.47 13.12 0.75
CA ILE A 420 21.27 13.24 1.99
C ILE A 420 20.39 12.91 3.20
N ARG A 421 20.84 11.99 4.05
CA ARG A 421 20.10 11.46 5.20
C ARG A 421 20.58 12.11 6.50
N TYR A 422 20.03 13.28 6.82
CA TYR A 422 20.30 13.99 8.08
C TYR A 422 19.72 13.30 9.32
N ASP A 423 18.78 12.37 9.13
CA ASP A 423 18.18 11.56 10.18
C ASP A 423 19.07 10.38 10.64
N LYS A 424 20.19 10.14 9.95
CA LYS A 424 21.06 8.98 10.17
C LYS A 424 22.50 9.39 10.45
N ASN A 425 23.10 8.70 11.42
CA ASN A 425 24.50 8.88 11.79
C ASN A 425 25.38 7.68 11.41
N ILE A 426 24.78 6.57 11.01
CA ILE A 426 25.47 5.31 10.71
C ILE A 426 24.96 4.79 9.35
N PRO A 427 25.86 4.34 8.45
CA PRO A 427 25.44 3.70 7.20
C PRO A 427 24.72 2.38 7.46
N ASN A 428 24.10 1.82 6.42
CA ASN A 428 23.53 0.49 6.51
C ASN A 428 24.61 -0.57 6.76
N ASP A 429 24.19 -1.70 7.34
CA ASP A 429 25.04 -2.87 7.49
C ASP A 429 25.26 -3.60 6.15
N ILE A 430 26.42 -4.24 5.99
CA ILE A 430 26.79 -5.02 4.81
C ILE A 430 25.76 -6.10 4.44
N MET A 431 25.02 -6.66 5.41
CA MET A 431 23.93 -7.60 5.13
C MET A 431 22.78 -6.93 4.34
N THR A 432 22.52 -5.64 4.59
CA THR A 432 21.51 -4.87 3.84
C THR A 432 21.97 -4.65 2.42
N LEU A 433 23.23 -4.23 2.25
CA LEU A 433 23.86 -4.08 0.95
C LEU A 433 23.80 -5.38 0.13
N ASN A 434 24.17 -6.52 0.72
CA ASN A 434 24.14 -7.81 0.04
C ASN A 434 22.73 -8.18 -0.41
N LYS A 435 21.70 -7.93 0.40
CA LYS A 435 20.30 -8.15 0.02
C LYS A 435 19.87 -7.29 -1.15
N VAL A 436 20.25 -6.00 -1.15
CA VAL A 436 19.94 -5.08 -2.24
C VAL A 436 20.68 -5.50 -3.51
N MET A 437 21.95 -5.86 -3.41
CA MET A 437 22.76 -6.37 -4.52
C MET A 437 22.18 -7.65 -5.12
N HIS A 438 21.72 -8.60 -4.30
CA HIS A 438 21.00 -9.77 -4.80
C HIS A 438 19.73 -9.39 -5.56
N SER A 439 18.93 -8.43 -5.07
CA SER A 439 17.74 -7.93 -5.77
C SER A 439 18.10 -7.32 -7.13
N ILE A 440 19.20 -6.55 -7.20
CA ILE A 440 19.71 -5.94 -8.42
C ILE A 440 20.17 -7.02 -9.42
N LEU A 441 20.91 -8.03 -8.96
CA LEU A 441 21.38 -9.14 -9.80
C LEU A 441 20.22 -10.00 -10.35
N ASP A 442 19.18 -10.16 -9.54
CA ASP A 442 17.95 -10.79 -9.98
C ASP A 442 17.22 -9.97 -11.05
N ASN A 443 17.44 -8.66 -11.13
CA ASN A 443 17.00 -7.79 -12.22
C ASN A 443 15.55 -8.05 -12.69
N ILE A 444 14.65 -8.30 -11.73
CA ILE A 444 13.24 -8.55 -12.04
C ILE A 444 12.60 -7.20 -12.30
N THR A 445 12.50 -6.86 -13.58
CA THR A 445 11.82 -5.64 -14.01
C THR A 445 10.30 -5.85 -14.06
N ILE A 446 9.54 -4.76 -14.11
CA ILE A 446 8.10 -4.85 -14.25
C ILE A 446 7.70 -5.50 -15.58
N ASP A 447 8.45 -5.24 -16.66
CA ASP A 447 8.20 -5.84 -17.96
C ASP A 447 8.45 -7.34 -17.95
N THR A 448 9.51 -7.78 -17.26
CA THR A 448 9.78 -9.21 -17.03
C THR A 448 8.61 -9.85 -16.31
N LEU A 449 8.09 -9.20 -15.25
CA LEU A 449 6.99 -9.72 -14.46
C LEU A 449 5.68 -9.80 -15.26
N ILE A 450 5.32 -8.76 -16.01
CA ILE A 450 4.15 -8.75 -16.90
C ILE A 450 4.27 -9.87 -17.94
N LYS A 451 5.45 -10.03 -18.54
CA LYS A 451 5.71 -11.07 -19.54
C LYS A 451 5.52 -12.47 -18.94
N GLU A 452 6.08 -12.72 -17.76
CA GLU A 452 5.95 -14.01 -17.06
C GLU A 452 4.50 -14.31 -16.67
N VAL A 453 3.73 -13.32 -16.22
CA VAL A 453 2.29 -13.47 -15.94
C VAL A 453 1.53 -13.80 -17.22
N ALA A 454 1.81 -13.10 -18.33
CA ALA A 454 1.16 -13.32 -19.61
C ALA A 454 1.49 -14.69 -20.24
N THR A 455 2.71 -15.20 -20.07
CA THR A 455 3.11 -16.52 -20.60
C THR A 455 2.48 -17.65 -19.82
N ASN A 456 2.44 -17.55 -18.49
CA ASN A 456 1.96 -18.65 -17.64
C ASN A 456 0.43 -18.65 -17.46
N SER A 457 -0.26 -17.52 -17.64
CA SER A 457 -1.74 -17.47 -17.63
C SER A 457 -2.38 -18.20 -18.82
N ARG A 458 -1.67 -18.33 -19.95
CA ARG A 458 -2.15 -19.06 -21.14
C ARG A 458 -2.07 -20.59 -21.00
N GLY A 459 -1.33 -21.10 -20.01
CA GLY A 459 -1.18 -22.54 -19.75
C GLY A 459 -2.28 -23.16 -18.89
N SER A 460 -3.17 -22.34 -18.33
CA SER A 460 -4.19 -22.75 -17.34
C SER A 460 -5.63 -22.68 -17.85
N ALA A 461 -5.84 -22.44 -19.15
CA ALA A 461 -7.14 -22.19 -19.78
C ALA A 461 -7.84 -23.46 -20.29
#